data_AF-A0A163RYJ4-F1
#
_entry.id   AF-A0A163RYJ4-F1
#
_cell.length_a   1.000
_cell.length_b   1.000
_cell.length_c   1.000
_cell.angle_alpha   90.00
_cell.angle_beta   90.00
_cell.angle_gamma   90.00
#
_symmetry.space_group_name_H-M   'P 1'
#
loop_
_entity.id
_entity.type
_entity.pdbx_description
1 polymer ?
#
loop_
_entity_poly.entity_id
_entity_poly.type
_entity_poly.pdbx_seq_one_letter_code
_entity_poly.pdbx_strand_id
1 'polypeptide(L)'
;MYYRGEVTIAVCPGSFDPLTLGHLDIVRRARSLFDEVVLGVARNSSKSALLSAEQRVEIARAALDASPGLEDVRVAIVPGLLVDFCREVGAVAVVKGLRGGADFDAELPMALMNRHLVGVETVFVPGDPALAHVASSLVKDVARFGGPVDDLVPAGVGDLVRQALADRAAGTTPAAEQRRQAQQATPTTEGTGR
;
A
#
# COMPACT_ATOMS: atom_id res chain seq x y z
N MET A 1 15.08 7.05 -34.14
CA MET A 1 14.08 6.30 -33.34
C MET A 1 14.83 5.26 -32.54
N TYR A 2 14.95 5.41 -31.23
CA TYR A 2 15.43 4.33 -30.38
C TYR A 2 14.23 3.47 -30.04
N TYR A 3 14.19 2.25 -30.56
CA TYR A 3 13.26 1.22 -30.10
C TYR A 3 13.59 0.96 -28.63
N ARG A 4 12.68 1.26 -27.69
CA ARG A 4 12.73 0.65 -26.36
C ARG A 4 12.38 -0.83 -26.59
N GLY A 5 13.41 -1.68 -26.66
CA GLY A 5 13.27 -3.08 -27.08
C GLY A 5 12.57 -3.98 -26.06
N GLU A 6 12.34 -3.51 -24.83
CA GLU A 6 11.77 -4.30 -23.76
C GLU A 6 10.73 -3.48 -22.98
N VAL A 7 9.62 -4.13 -22.64
CA VAL A 7 8.55 -3.56 -21.80
C VAL A 7 9.12 -3.31 -20.41
N THR A 8 9.04 -2.07 -19.96
CA THR A 8 9.54 -1.65 -18.65
C THR A 8 8.45 -1.72 -17.59
N ILE A 9 8.65 -2.56 -16.58
CA ILE A 9 7.73 -2.73 -15.46
C ILE A 9 8.29 -2.00 -14.23
N ALA A 10 7.49 -1.16 -13.59
CA ALA A 10 7.84 -0.55 -12.32
C ALA A 10 6.89 -0.96 -11.20
N VAL A 11 7.42 -1.11 -9.99
CA VAL A 11 6.60 -1.35 -8.79
C VAL A 11 6.50 -0.06 -7.99
N CYS A 12 5.29 0.35 -7.63
CA CYS A 12 5.01 1.41 -6.65
C CYS A 12 4.63 0.75 -5.32
N PRO A 13 5.57 0.50 -4.40
CA PRO A 13 5.28 -0.20 -3.16
C PRO A 13 4.85 0.75 -2.04
N GLY A 14 3.98 0.27 -1.17
CA GLY A 14 3.54 1.03 0.00
C GLY A 14 2.65 0.22 0.92
N SER A 15 2.44 0.74 2.14
CA SER A 15 1.41 0.18 3.02
C SER A 15 0.01 0.55 2.52
N PHE A 16 -0.21 1.75 1.99
CA PHE A 16 -1.52 2.19 1.49
C PHE A 16 -2.64 2.00 2.53
N ASP A 17 -2.40 2.43 3.77
CA ASP A 17 -3.32 2.27 4.90
C ASP A 17 -3.81 3.64 5.45
N PRO A 18 -4.71 4.35 4.74
CA PRO A 18 -5.30 4.01 3.44
C PRO A 18 -4.47 4.51 2.25
N LEU A 19 -4.85 4.13 1.02
CA LEU A 19 -4.43 4.80 -0.20
C LEU A 19 -4.92 6.27 -0.17
N THR A 20 -4.09 7.21 -0.63
CA THR A 20 -4.38 8.65 -0.61
C THR A 20 -4.24 9.26 -2.01
N LEU A 21 -4.69 10.50 -2.21
CA LEU A 21 -4.50 11.20 -3.48
C LEU A 21 -3.02 11.41 -3.82
N GLY A 22 -2.18 11.61 -2.81
CA GLY A 22 -0.72 11.69 -2.99
C GLY A 22 -0.12 10.39 -3.55
N HIS A 23 -0.65 9.22 -3.17
CA HIS A 23 -0.21 7.96 -3.77
C HIS A 23 -0.65 7.85 -5.24
N LEU A 24 -1.88 8.25 -5.57
CA LEU A 24 -2.37 8.23 -6.95
C LEU A 24 -1.58 9.17 -7.87
N ASP A 25 -1.13 10.32 -7.38
CA ASP A 25 -0.21 11.21 -8.11
C ASP A 25 1.07 10.46 -8.52
N ILE A 26 1.72 9.78 -7.57
CA ILE A 26 2.95 9.03 -7.85
C ILE A 26 2.72 7.89 -8.84
N VAL A 27 1.61 7.15 -8.71
CA VAL A 27 1.26 6.07 -9.65
C VAL A 27 1.04 6.61 -11.06
N ARG A 28 0.34 7.74 -11.20
CA ARG A 28 0.14 8.41 -12.49
C ARG A 28 1.44 8.83 -13.13
N ARG A 29 2.36 9.35 -12.33
CA ARG A 29 3.69 9.74 -12.82
C ARG A 29 4.54 8.55 -13.18
N ALA A 30 4.49 7.47 -12.40
CA ALA A 30 5.14 6.21 -12.76
C ALA A 30 4.63 5.68 -14.11
N ARG A 31 3.30 5.72 -14.35
CA ARG A 31 2.69 5.32 -15.63
C ARG A 31 3.14 6.15 -16.84
N SER A 32 3.61 7.38 -16.62
CA SER A 32 4.18 8.21 -17.70
C SER A 32 5.64 7.90 -18.02
N LEU A 33 6.34 7.17 -17.12
CA LEU A 33 7.77 6.86 -17.23
C LEU A 33 8.04 5.41 -17.68
N PHE A 34 7.12 4.51 -17.33
CA PHE A 34 7.21 3.06 -17.52
C PHE A 34 5.99 2.54 -18.29
N ASP A 35 6.18 1.45 -19.03
CA ASP A 35 5.14 0.86 -19.87
C ASP A 35 4.05 0.19 -19.00
N GLU A 36 4.46 -0.48 -17.93
CA GLU A 36 3.56 -1.09 -16.95
C GLU A 36 3.90 -0.66 -15.52
N VAL A 37 2.87 -0.53 -14.68
CA VAL A 37 3.03 -0.25 -13.26
C VAL A 37 2.25 -1.26 -12.43
N VAL A 38 2.90 -1.74 -11.38
CA VAL A 38 2.30 -2.58 -10.35
C VAL A 38 2.27 -1.82 -9.03
N LEU A 39 1.09 -1.56 -8.49
CA LEU A 39 0.92 -1.07 -7.13
C LEU A 39 1.10 -2.22 -6.14
N GLY A 40 2.22 -2.23 -5.43
CA GLY A 40 2.61 -3.30 -4.51
C GLY A 40 2.17 -3.03 -3.07
N VAL A 41 1.08 -3.65 -2.63
CA VAL A 41 0.54 -3.49 -1.27
C VAL A 41 1.33 -4.35 -0.28
N ALA A 42 2.11 -3.71 0.59
CA ALA A 42 2.91 -4.42 1.58
C ALA A 42 2.03 -5.18 2.58
N ARG A 43 2.23 -6.49 2.70
CA ARG A 43 1.50 -7.33 3.68
C ARG A 43 1.93 -7.02 5.13
N ASN A 44 3.22 -6.82 5.34
CA ASN A 44 3.84 -6.64 6.66
C ASN A 44 3.80 -5.19 7.18
N SER A 45 2.73 -4.45 6.89
CA SER A 45 2.58 -3.07 7.35
C SER A 45 2.22 -3.00 8.84
N SER A 46 3.17 -3.32 9.72
CA SER A 46 3.08 -3.33 11.19
C SER A 46 1.90 -4.13 11.80
N LYS A 47 1.96 -4.40 13.11
CA LYS A 47 0.82 -4.99 13.86
C LYS A 47 -0.36 -4.02 14.05
N SER A 48 -0.30 -2.81 13.45
CA SER A 48 -1.21 -1.71 13.75
C SER A 48 -1.99 -1.17 12.55
N ALA A 49 -1.87 -1.80 11.36
CA ALA A 49 -2.66 -1.43 10.18
C ALA A 49 -4.15 -1.29 10.53
N LEU A 50 -4.78 -0.23 10.00
CA LEU A 50 -6.20 0.02 10.20
C LEU A 50 -7.03 -0.92 9.31
N LEU A 51 -6.60 -1.09 8.06
CA LEU A 51 -7.24 -1.90 7.03
C LEU A 51 -6.40 -3.17 6.76
N SER A 52 -7.09 -4.30 6.51
CA SER A 52 -6.41 -5.54 6.11
C SER A 52 -5.70 -5.38 4.77
N ALA A 53 -4.75 -6.27 4.45
CA ALA A 53 -4.06 -6.22 3.15
C ALA A 53 -5.04 -6.36 1.98
N GLU A 54 -6.04 -7.22 2.14
CA GLU A 54 -7.09 -7.50 1.18
C GLU A 54 -7.98 -6.26 0.99
N GLN A 55 -8.43 -5.63 2.08
CA GLN A 55 -9.19 -4.37 2.00
C GLN A 55 -8.41 -3.27 1.27
N ARG A 56 -7.11 -3.15 1.55
CA ARG A 56 -6.24 -2.15 0.90
C ARG A 56 -6.07 -2.42 -0.59
N VAL A 57 -5.99 -3.69 -1.00
CA VAL A 57 -5.97 -4.07 -2.43
C VAL A 57 -7.28 -3.71 -3.11
N GLU A 58 -8.42 -4.04 -2.53
CA GLU A 58 -9.73 -3.73 -3.12
C GLU A 58 -9.97 -2.22 -3.23
N ILE A 59 -9.63 -1.47 -2.19
CA ILE A 59 -9.64 0.00 -2.21
C ILE A 59 -8.76 0.53 -3.32
N ALA A 60 -7.55 0.00 -3.46
CA ALA A 60 -6.62 0.47 -4.47
C ALA A 60 -7.09 0.16 -5.89
N ARG A 61 -7.64 -1.03 -6.14
CA ARG A 61 -8.25 -1.39 -7.43
C ARG A 61 -9.37 -0.43 -7.80
N ALA A 62 -10.35 -0.25 -6.90
CA ALA A 62 -11.47 0.65 -7.13
C ALA A 62 -11.02 2.10 -7.38
N ALA A 63 -10.00 2.58 -6.65
CA ALA A 63 -9.46 3.92 -6.84
C ALA A 63 -8.74 4.10 -8.18
N LEU A 64 -8.02 3.07 -8.65
CA LEU A 64 -7.32 3.09 -9.95
C LEU A 64 -8.32 2.98 -11.11
N ASP A 65 -9.31 2.10 -11.02
CA ASP A 65 -10.37 1.93 -12.03
C ASP A 65 -11.20 3.22 -12.19
N ALA A 66 -11.42 3.96 -11.10
CA ALA A 66 -12.12 5.24 -11.13
C ALA A 66 -11.23 6.43 -11.56
N SER A 67 -9.92 6.21 -11.79
CA SER A 67 -8.95 7.25 -12.11
C SER A 67 -8.55 7.18 -13.60
N PRO A 68 -8.93 8.17 -14.42
CA PRO A 68 -8.60 8.17 -15.84
C PRO A 68 -7.11 7.99 -16.12
N GLY A 69 -6.79 7.03 -16.99
CA GLY A 69 -5.43 6.69 -17.42
C GLY A 69 -4.65 5.76 -16.47
N LEU A 70 -5.27 5.28 -15.39
CA LEU A 70 -4.68 4.34 -14.44
C LEU A 70 -5.34 2.96 -14.42
N GLU A 71 -6.29 2.70 -15.32
CA GLU A 71 -7.13 1.50 -15.33
C GLU A 71 -6.31 0.21 -15.53
N ASP A 72 -5.23 0.26 -16.33
CA ASP A 72 -4.35 -0.92 -16.50
C ASP A 72 -3.25 -1.05 -15.42
N VAL A 73 -3.26 -0.23 -14.36
CA VAL A 73 -2.32 -0.41 -13.25
C VAL A 73 -2.70 -1.66 -12.47
N ARG A 74 -1.79 -2.63 -12.42
CA ARG A 74 -2.02 -3.87 -11.66
C ARG A 74 -1.87 -3.61 -10.16
N VAL A 75 -2.69 -4.26 -9.34
CA VAL A 75 -2.58 -4.22 -7.87
C VAL A 75 -2.31 -5.61 -7.34
N ALA A 76 -1.26 -5.75 -6.52
CA ALA A 76 -0.86 -7.02 -5.94
C ALA A 76 -0.36 -6.85 -4.50
N ILE A 77 -0.56 -7.90 -3.69
CA ILE A 77 0.05 -7.98 -2.35
C ILE A 77 1.52 -8.35 -2.51
N VAL A 78 2.40 -7.68 -1.77
CA VAL A 78 3.81 -8.06 -1.61
C VAL A 78 3.90 -9.00 -0.39
N PRO A 79 4.09 -10.32 -0.59
CA PRO A 79 3.95 -11.32 0.48
C PRO A 79 5.17 -11.37 1.42
N GLY A 80 6.33 -10.89 0.97
CA GLY A 80 7.61 -10.97 1.67
C GLY A 80 8.50 -9.78 1.37
N LEU A 81 9.75 -10.04 1.00
CA LEU A 81 10.67 -8.98 0.60
C LEU A 81 10.22 -8.34 -0.71
N LEU A 82 10.22 -7.01 -0.76
CA LEU A 82 9.88 -6.25 -1.96
C LEU A 82 10.72 -6.67 -3.17
N VAL A 83 11.99 -6.96 -2.94
CA VAL A 83 12.93 -7.32 -4.00
C VAL A 83 12.64 -8.65 -4.67
N ASP A 84 12.14 -9.63 -3.92
CA ASP A 84 11.75 -10.92 -4.47
C ASP A 84 10.50 -10.76 -5.34
N PHE A 85 9.53 -9.99 -4.84
CA PHE A 85 8.36 -9.59 -5.62
C PHE A 85 8.73 -8.84 -6.91
N CYS A 86 9.69 -7.90 -6.84
CA CYS A 86 10.19 -7.18 -8.02
C CYS A 86 10.79 -8.13 -9.06
N ARG A 87 11.57 -9.14 -8.62
CA ARG A 87 12.11 -10.19 -9.51
C ARG A 87 11.00 -11.02 -10.16
N GLU A 88 10.02 -11.45 -9.37
CA GLU A 88 8.90 -12.28 -9.83
C GLU A 88 8.08 -11.60 -10.94
N VAL A 89 7.83 -10.29 -10.80
CA VAL A 89 7.05 -9.52 -11.80
C VAL A 89 7.89 -8.95 -12.93
N GLY A 90 9.22 -9.16 -12.92
CA GLY A 90 10.13 -8.59 -13.93
C GLY A 90 10.29 -7.07 -13.83
N ALA A 91 10.16 -6.50 -12.63
CA ALA A 91 10.29 -5.07 -12.42
C ALA A 91 11.74 -4.59 -12.57
N VAL A 92 11.93 -3.56 -13.39
CA VAL A 92 13.22 -2.90 -13.60
C VAL A 92 13.47 -1.75 -12.62
N ALA A 93 12.40 -1.26 -11.96
CA ALA A 93 12.48 -0.17 -11.02
C ALA A 93 11.44 -0.26 -9.89
N VAL A 94 11.81 0.29 -8.75
CA VAL A 94 10.90 0.66 -7.67
C VAL A 94 10.66 2.16 -7.71
N VAL A 95 9.42 2.63 -7.66
CA VAL A 95 9.09 4.05 -7.68
C VAL A 95 8.59 4.50 -6.31
N LYS A 96 9.18 5.58 -5.79
CA LYS A 96 8.87 6.13 -4.46
C LYS A 96 8.59 7.63 -4.58
N GLY A 97 7.46 8.05 -4.02
CA GLY A 97 7.12 9.46 -3.87
C GLY A 97 7.89 10.11 -2.72
N LEU A 98 8.33 11.35 -2.92
CA LEU A 98 8.96 12.16 -1.88
C LEU A 98 8.16 13.45 -1.67
N ARG A 99 7.81 13.77 -0.41
CA ARG A 99 7.18 15.06 -0.06
C ARG A 99 8.19 16.13 0.31
N GLY A 100 9.42 15.72 0.63
CA GLY A 100 10.53 16.60 0.99
C GLY A 100 11.80 15.81 1.33
N GLY A 101 12.84 16.51 1.79
CA GLY A 101 14.14 15.91 2.09
C GLY A 101 14.11 14.78 3.13
N ALA A 102 13.28 14.90 4.16
CA ALA A 102 13.17 13.89 5.22
C ALA A 102 12.68 12.52 4.70
N ASP A 103 11.81 12.51 3.68
CA ASP A 103 11.38 11.26 3.04
C ASP A 103 12.55 10.60 2.31
N PHE A 104 13.41 11.39 1.65
CA PHE A 104 14.60 10.85 0.97
C PHE A 104 15.56 10.20 1.96
N ASP A 105 15.86 10.88 3.07
CA ASP A 105 16.74 10.36 4.11
C ASP A 105 16.21 9.04 4.71
N ALA A 106 14.88 8.91 4.84
CA ALA A 106 14.24 7.70 5.34
C ALA A 106 14.24 6.54 4.33
N GLU A 107 14.09 6.85 3.03
CA GLU A 107 13.93 5.83 1.98
C GLU A 107 15.27 5.38 1.36
N LEU A 108 16.29 6.25 1.35
CA LEU A 108 17.59 5.97 0.72
C LEU A 108 18.25 4.68 1.26
N PRO A 109 18.30 4.39 2.57
CA PRO A 109 18.88 3.14 3.06
C PRO A 109 18.21 1.89 2.47
N MET A 110 16.87 1.89 2.37
CA MET A 110 16.13 0.78 1.78
C MET A 110 16.35 0.67 0.27
N ALA A 111 16.43 1.80 -0.43
CA ALA A 111 16.76 1.82 -1.86
C ALA A 111 18.13 1.18 -2.14
N LEU A 112 19.16 1.54 -1.36
CA LEU A 112 20.50 0.98 -1.47
C LEU A 112 20.52 -0.51 -1.12
N MET A 113 19.77 -0.93 -0.10
CA MET A 113 19.63 -2.34 0.28
C MET A 113 18.98 -3.15 -0.85
N ASN A 114 17.91 -2.64 -1.46
CA ASN A 114 17.22 -3.32 -2.55
C ASN A 114 18.15 -3.50 -3.76
N ARG A 115 18.92 -2.45 -4.11
CA ARG A 115 19.94 -2.53 -5.16
C ARG A 115 21.03 -3.53 -4.83
N HIS A 116 21.50 -3.57 -3.59
CA HIS A 116 22.52 -4.54 -3.16
C HIS A 116 22.04 -5.99 -3.27
N LEU A 117 20.80 -6.27 -2.88
CA LEU A 117 20.26 -7.63 -2.88
C LEU A 117 19.94 -8.15 -4.29
N VAL A 118 19.34 -7.31 -5.14
CA VAL A 118 18.77 -7.79 -6.41
C VAL A 118 19.04 -6.90 -7.62
N GLY A 119 19.76 -5.79 -7.46
CA GLY A 119 20.10 -4.87 -8.55
C GLY A 119 18.95 -3.97 -8.99
N VAL A 120 17.80 -3.98 -8.32
CA VAL A 120 16.66 -3.11 -8.69
C VAL A 120 16.97 -1.66 -8.30
N GLU A 121 16.83 -0.75 -9.26
CA GLU A 121 17.01 0.68 -9.01
C GLU A 121 15.75 1.30 -8.40
N THR A 122 15.93 2.33 -7.57
CA THR A 122 14.82 3.10 -7.00
C THR A 122 14.76 4.47 -7.65
N VAL A 123 13.60 4.79 -8.24
CA VAL A 123 13.29 6.09 -8.82
C VAL A 123 12.50 6.91 -7.81
N PHE A 124 13.09 8.00 -7.36
CA PHE A 124 12.44 8.97 -6.50
C PHE A 124 11.72 10.04 -7.32
N VAL A 125 10.44 10.24 -7.04
CA VAL A 125 9.60 11.22 -7.72
C VAL A 125 9.12 12.24 -6.67
N PRO A 126 9.50 13.52 -6.77
CA PRO A 126 8.95 14.56 -5.89
C PRO A 126 7.45 14.65 -6.12
N GLY A 127 6.60 14.43 -5.11
CA GLY A 127 5.14 14.48 -5.27
C GLY A 127 4.61 15.88 -5.57
N ASP A 128 3.34 15.98 -5.96
CA ASP A 128 2.66 17.27 -6.08
C ASP A 128 2.77 18.08 -4.78
N PRO A 129 3.34 19.30 -4.79
CA PRO A 129 3.42 20.17 -3.62
C PRO A 129 2.06 20.42 -2.95
N ALA A 130 0.97 20.46 -3.72
CA ALA A 130 -0.38 20.62 -3.18
C ALA A 130 -0.79 19.46 -2.26
N LEU A 131 -0.20 18.27 -2.46
CA LEU A 131 -0.46 17.06 -1.69
C LEU A 131 0.68 16.74 -0.70
N ALA A 132 1.68 17.60 -0.55
CA ALA A 132 2.85 17.33 0.30
C ALA A 132 2.52 17.10 1.78
N HIS A 133 1.40 17.66 2.26
CA HIS A 133 0.89 17.47 3.62
C HIS A 133 0.05 16.19 3.78
N VAL A 134 -0.26 15.48 2.69
CA VAL A 134 -1.12 14.29 2.71
C VAL A 134 -0.30 13.05 3.05
N ALA A 135 -0.60 12.46 4.20
CA ALA A 135 -0.01 11.21 4.67
C ALA A 135 -1.10 10.28 5.20
N SER A 136 -1.02 8.97 4.94
CA SER A 136 -2.00 8.01 5.47
C SER A 136 -2.11 8.04 6.99
N SER A 137 -1.02 8.28 7.70
CA SER A 137 -1.03 8.47 9.17
C SER A 137 -1.85 9.70 9.57
N LEU A 138 -1.60 10.85 8.93
CA LEU A 138 -2.33 12.08 9.21
C LEU A 138 -3.81 11.97 8.85
N VAL A 139 -4.14 11.32 7.72
CA VAL A 139 -5.53 11.01 7.35
C VAL A 139 -6.21 10.21 8.46
N LYS A 140 -5.57 9.15 8.97
CA LYS A 140 -6.12 8.34 10.06
C LYS A 140 -6.27 9.14 11.36
N ASP A 141 -5.32 10.01 11.68
CA ASP A 141 -5.37 10.84 12.88
C ASP A 141 -6.50 11.88 12.80
N VAL A 142 -6.63 12.60 11.68
CA VAL A 142 -7.72 13.55 11.47
C VAL A 142 -9.08 12.84 11.53
N ALA A 143 -9.25 11.72 10.82
CA ALA A 143 -10.48 10.94 10.85
C ALA A 143 -10.82 10.41 12.24
N ARG A 144 -9.82 9.99 13.03
CA ARG A 144 -10.01 9.53 14.42
C ARG A 144 -10.63 10.60 15.31
N PHE A 145 -10.35 11.87 15.06
CA PHE A 145 -10.92 12.99 15.81
C PHE A 145 -12.13 13.63 15.11
N GLY A 146 -12.71 12.96 14.11
CA GLY A 146 -13.92 13.42 13.42
C GLY A 146 -13.69 14.56 12.43
N GLY A 147 -12.44 14.84 12.06
CA GLY A 147 -12.13 15.81 11.02
C GLY A 147 -12.43 15.30 9.60
N PRO A 148 -12.64 16.21 8.64
CA PRO A 148 -12.87 15.85 7.24
C PRO A 148 -11.56 15.34 6.60
N VAL A 149 -11.68 14.32 5.73
CA VAL A 149 -10.54 13.73 5.01
C VAL A 149 -10.84 13.38 3.56
N ASP A 150 -12.07 13.61 3.09
CA ASP A 150 -12.55 13.14 1.80
C ASP A 150 -11.88 13.84 0.60
N ASP A 151 -11.23 14.99 0.83
CA ASP A 151 -10.39 15.72 -0.12
C ASP A 151 -8.91 15.27 -0.11
N LEU A 152 -8.54 14.33 0.77
CA LEU A 152 -7.18 13.80 0.91
C LEU A 152 -7.03 12.37 0.36
N VAL A 153 -8.15 11.70 0.10
CA VAL A 153 -8.21 10.30 -0.33
C VAL A 153 -9.13 10.10 -1.54
N PRO A 154 -9.03 8.98 -2.26
CA PRO A 154 -9.97 8.66 -3.32
C PRO A 154 -11.41 8.57 -2.80
N ALA A 155 -12.39 8.77 -3.68
CA ALA A 155 -13.82 8.73 -3.32
C ALA A 155 -14.19 7.43 -2.58
N GLY A 156 -15.01 7.55 -1.53
CA GLY A 156 -15.45 6.42 -0.69
C GLY A 156 -14.40 5.91 0.32
N VAL A 157 -13.11 6.23 0.15
CA VAL A 157 -12.06 5.76 1.07
C VAL A 157 -12.18 6.42 2.45
N GLY A 158 -12.62 7.67 2.52
CA GLY A 158 -12.85 8.37 3.80
C GLY A 158 -13.88 7.68 4.68
N ASP A 159 -14.98 7.20 4.08
CA ASP A 159 -16.01 6.42 4.78
C ASP A 159 -15.47 5.11 5.32
N LEU A 160 -14.68 4.38 4.52
CA LEU A 160 -14.06 3.12 4.93
C LEU A 160 -13.10 3.32 6.12
N VAL A 161 -12.33 4.39 6.12
CA VAL A 161 -11.43 4.74 7.24
C VAL A 161 -12.23 5.02 8.51
N ARG A 162 -13.28 5.85 8.42
CA ARG A 162 -14.16 6.17 9.56
C ARG A 162 -14.83 4.92 10.12
N GLN A 163 -15.34 4.05 9.25
CA GLN A 163 -15.94 2.78 9.65
C GLN A 163 -14.94 1.88 10.37
N ALA A 164 -13.75 1.66 9.78
CA ALA A 164 -12.72 0.81 10.40
C ALA A 164 -12.24 1.35 11.76
N LEU A 165 -12.19 2.67 11.94
CA LEU A 165 -11.88 3.30 13.23
C LEU A 165 -12.98 3.04 14.26
N ALA A 166 -14.25 3.13 13.87
CA ALA A 166 -15.39 2.84 14.73
C ALA A 166 -15.40 1.36 15.16
N ASP A 167 -15.19 0.43 14.21
CA ASP A 167 -15.12 -1.02 14.48
C ASP A 167 -13.99 -1.35 15.46
N ARG A 168 -12.84 -0.70 15.31
CA ARG A 168 -11.69 -0.86 16.21
C ARG A 168 -11.98 -0.31 17.62
N ALA A 169 -12.70 0.79 17.74
CA ALA A 169 -13.13 1.34 19.03
C ALA A 169 -14.17 0.45 19.72
N ALA A 170 -15.05 -0.20 18.96
CA ALA A 170 -16.04 -1.16 19.46
C ALA A 170 -15.45 -2.55 19.81
N GLY A 171 -14.16 -2.79 19.54
CA GLY A 171 -13.51 -4.08 19.74
C GLY A 171 -13.84 -5.13 18.67
N THR A 172 -14.49 -4.72 17.58
CA THR A 172 -14.94 -5.55 16.46
C THR A 172 -13.89 -5.52 15.34
N THR A 173 -12.64 -5.87 15.65
CA THR A 173 -11.60 -5.92 14.61
C THR A 173 -11.59 -7.29 13.92
N PRO A 174 -11.36 -7.39 12.60
CA PRO A 174 -11.24 -8.68 11.91
C PRO A 174 -10.18 -9.61 12.55
N ALA A 175 -9.10 -9.03 13.10
CA ALA A 175 -8.08 -9.77 13.84
C ALA A 175 -8.57 -10.30 15.20
N ALA A 176 -9.53 -9.64 15.85
CA ALA A 176 -10.15 -10.11 17.09
C ALA A 176 -11.16 -11.22 16.82
N GLU A 177 -11.87 -11.16 15.69
CA GLU A 177 -12.79 -12.20 15.24
C GLU A 177 -12.05 -13.46 14.77
N GLN A 178 -10.95 -13.32 14.03
CA GLN A 178 -10.05 -14.43 13.69
C GLN A 178 -9.42 -15.08 14.93
N ARG A 179 -9.06 -14.31 15.97
CA ARG A 179 -8.60 -14.85 17.26
C ARG A 179 -9.72 -15.57 18.02
N ARG A 180 -10.95 -15.06 18.01
CA ARG A 180 -12.11 -15.73 18.62
C ARG A 180 -12.46 -17.04 17.92
N GLN A 181 -12.46 -17.07 16.58
CA GLN A 181 -12.72 -18.27 15.80
C GLN A 181 -11.61 -19.32 15.97
N ALA A 182 -10.34 -18.91 16.02
CA ALA A 182 -9.22 -19.81 16.30
C ALA A 182 -9.26 -20.41 17.72
N GLN A 183 -9.74 -19.66 18.71
CA GLN A 183 -9.91 -20.15 20.10
C GLN A 183 -11.12 -21.08 20.26
N GLN A 184 -12.14 -20.98 19.41
CA GLN A 184 -13.30 -21.86 19.40
C GLN A 184 -13.09 -23.17 18.63
N ALA A 185 -12.00 -23.29 17.87
CA ALA A 185 -11.70 -24.46 17.04
C ALA A 185 -10.74 -25.49 17.69
N THR A 186 -10.38 -25.34 18.98
CA THR A 186 -9.56 -26.35 19.67
C THR A 186 -10.46 -27.48 20.19
N PRO A 187 -10.37 -28.71 19.68
CA PRO A 187 -11.18 -29.81 20.19
C PRO A 187 -10.65 -30.25 21.56
N THR A 188 -11.56 -30.37 22.52
CA THR A 188 -11.32 -31.00 23.81
C THR A 188 -11.02 -32.47 23.57
N THR A 189 -9.73 -32.85 23.49
CA THR A 189 -9.34 -34.25 23.60
C THR A 189 -9.47 -34.65 25.07
N GLU A 190 -10.67 -35.01 25.50
CA GLU A 190 -10.87 -35.75 26.74
C GLU A 190 -10.41 -37.19 26.53
N GLY A 191 -9.45 -37.59 27.37
CA GLY A 191 -8.93 -38.93 27.40
C GLY A 191 -9.90 -39.93 28.03
N THR A 192 -9.80 -41.16 27.55
CA THR A 192 -10.17 -42.39 28.27
C THR A 192 -9.20 -43.44 27.72
N GLY A 193 -8.36 -44.16 28.45
CA GLY A 193 -8.31 -44.46 29.87
C GLY A 193 -8.19 -45.98 29.99
N ARG A 194 -6.95 -46.46 30.15
CA ARG A 194 -6.50 -47.83 30.48
C ARG A 194 -6.75 -48.98 29.50
#